data_AF-A0A1X7UKW1-F1
#
_entry.id   AF-A0A1X7UKW1-F1
#
_cell.length_a   1.000
_cell.length_b   1.000
_cell.length_c   1.000
_cell.angle_alpha   90.00
_cell.angle_beta   90.00
_cell.angle_gamma   90.00
#
_symmetry.space_group_name_H-M   'P 1'
#
loop_
_entity.id
_entity.type
_entity.pdbx_description
1 polymer ?
#
loop_
_entity_poly.entity_id
_entity_poly.type
_entity_poly.pdbx_seq_one_letter_code
_entity_poly.pdbx_strand_id
1 'polypeptide(L)'
;MLDSVRYGCWTDETIDTLKNRVFEVSIQEKYKELESEATSPPICLFSKVEANQKINELMLESLEGEKIELACVDVDVVEGAAQQNFTKDIRKIRETKRSTKQNNCFRNYFLQQ
;
A
#
# COMPACT_ATOMS: atom_id res chain seq x y z
N MET A 1 3.62 15.60 -23.82
CA MET A 1 4.29 15.81 -22.51
C MET A 1 4.89 14.52 -21.97
N LEU A 2 4.08 13.50 -21.61
CA LEU A 2 4.61 12.25 -21.03
C LEU A 2 5.51 11.46 -22.00
N ASP A 3 5.25 11.51 -23.31
CA ASP A 3 6.14 10.90 -24.30
C ASP A 3 7.53 11.55 -24.28
N SER A 4 7.59 12.88 -24.22
CA SER A 4 8.84 13.63 -24.07
C SER A 4 9.58 13.25 -22.79
N VAL A 5 8.83 13.00 -21.70
CA VAL A 5 9.39 12.51 -20.44
C VAL A 5 10.05 11.14 -20.61
N ARG A 6 9.35 10.21 -21.26
CA ARG A 6 9.82 8.85 -21.54
C ARG A 6 11.11 8.81 -22.37
N TYR A 7 11.26 9.73 -23.33
CA TYR A 7 12.45 9.81 -24.18
C TYR A 7 13.59 10.66 -23.57
N GLY A 8 13.40 11.23 -22.38
CA GLY A 8 14.41 12.07 -21.71
C GLY A 8 14.59 13.46 -22.33
N CYS A 9 13.65 13.91 -23.17
CA CYS A 9 13.67 15.23 -23.79
C CYS A 9 12.70 16.16 -23.06
N TRP A 10 13.14 16.75 -21.95
CA TRP A 10 12.28 17.60 -21.13
C TRP A 10 12.50 19.06 -21.53
N THR A 11 11.42 19.77 -21.84
CA THR A 11 11.42 21.24 -21.98
C THR A 11 11.18 21.90 -20.62
N ASP A 12 11.58 23.16 -20.46
CA ASP A 12 11.34 23.92 -19.23
C ASP A 12 9.84 23.95 -18.87
N GLU A 13 8.96 24.09 -19.87
CA GLU A 13 7.50 24.00 -19.69
C GLU A 13 7.05 22.64 -19.12
N THR A 14 7.65 21.53 -19.58
CA THR A 14 7.35 20.19 -19.06
C THR A 14 7.81 20.04 -17.60
N ILE A 15 8.98 20.60 -17.27
CA ILE A 15 9.54 20.57 -15.93
C ILE A 15 8.65 21.38 -14.98
N ASP A 16 8.29 22.61 -15.35
CA ASP A 16 7.45 23.48 -14.54
C ASP A 16 6.06 22.88 -14.32
N THR A 17 5.46 22.31 -15.36
CA THR A 17 4.16 21.64 -15.26
C THR A 17 4.22 20.47 -14.28
N LEU A 18 5.26 19.63 -14.36
CA LEU A 18 5.44 18.52 -13.42
C LEU A 18 5.74 19.01 -12.01
N LYS A 19 6.56 20.03 -11.85
CA LYS A 19 6.91 20.62 -10.55
C LYS A 19 5.66 21.12 -9.82
N ASN A 20 4.86 21.94 -10.48
CA ASN A 20 3.67 22.54 -9.88
C ASN A 20 2.58 21.48 -9.62
N ARG A 21 2.45 20.46 -10.48
CA ARG A 21 1.39 19.45 -10.35
C ARG A 21 1.73 18.27 -9.43
N VAL A 22 3.01 17.91 -9.31
CA VAL A 22 3.46 16.69 -8.61
C VAL A 22 4.28 16.99 -7.36
N PHE A 23 5.08 18.05 -7.34
CA PHE A 23 6.04 18.31 -6.27
C PHE A 23 5.63 19.44 -5.32
N GLU A 24 4.87 20.41 -5.79
CA GLU A 24 4.48 21.59 -4.98
C GLU A 24 3.23 21.35 -4.13
N VAL A 25 2.37 20.41 -4.52
CA VAL A 25 1.14 20.07 -3.79
C VAL A 25 1.42 18.97 -2.76
N SER A 26 0.87 19.08 -1.54
CA SER A 26 0.98 18.00 -0.57
C SER A 26 0.19 16.76 -1.00
N ILE A 27 0.63 15.57 -0.59
CA ILE A 27 -0.03 14.31 -0.97
C ILE A 27 -1.49 14.29 -0.50
N GLN A 28 -1.77 14.83 0.69
CA GLN A 28 -3.14 14.86 1.25
C GLN A 28 -4.08 15.77 0.45
N GLU A 29 -3.61 16.97 0.08
CA GLU A 29 -4.39 17.90 -0.75
C GLU A 29 -4.66 17.30 -2.12
N LYS A 30 -3.62 16.73 -2.75
CA LYS A 30 -3.74 16.08 -4.05
C LYS A 30 -4.69 14.89 -4.02
N TYR A 31 -4.68 14.12 -2.93
CA TYR A 31 -5.59 13.00 -2.76
C TYR A 31 -7.05 13.44 -2.73
N LYS A 32 -7.37 14.48 -1.94
CA LYS A 32 -8.73 15.04 -1.86
C LYS A 32 -9.20 15.65 -3.17
N GLU A 33 -8.30 16.33 -3.89
CA GLU A 33 -8.58 16.84 -5.24
C GLU A 33 -8.99 15.68 -6.16
N LEU A 34 -8.20 14.60 -6.19
CA LEU A 34 -8.47 13.43 -7.03
C LEU A 34 -9.73 12.64 -6.59
N GLU A 35 -9.99 12.55 -5.30
CA GLU A 35 -11.19 11.92 -4.74
C GLU A 35 -12.45 12.72 -5.11
N SER A 36 -12.35 14.05 -5.23
CA SER A 36 -13.47 14.89 -5.68
C SER A 36 -13.74 14.79 -7.18
N GLU A 37 -12.71 14.47 -7.98
CA GLU A 37 -12.80 14.40 -9.44
C GLU A 37 -13.23 13.00 -9.93
N ALA A 38 -12.92 11.94 -9.19
CA ALA A 38 -13.15 10.56 -9.58
C ALA A 38 -14.13 9.82 -8.66
N THR A 39 -14.96 8.93 -9.23
CA THR A 39 -15.88 8.06 -8.45
C THR A 39 -15.14 6.96 -7.67
N SER A 40 -13.87 6.71 -7.97
CA SER A 40 -13.03 5.66 -7.38
C SER A 40 -11.93 6.25 -6.49
N PRO A 41 -11.56 5.60 -5.37
CA PRO A 41 -10.50 6.09 -4.52
C PRO A 41 -9.17 6.18 -5.29
N PRO A 42 -8.42 7.29 -5.16
CA PRO A 42 -7.16 7.46 -5.86
C PRO A 42 -6.11 6.45 -5.44
N ILE A 43 -5.23 6.08 -6.39
CA ILE A 43 -4.12 5.16 -6.16
C ILE A 43 -2.82 5.95 -6.00
N CYS A 44 -2.13 5.74 -4.89
CA CYS A 44 -0.81 6.31 -4.64
C CYS A 44 0.29 5.29 -4.94
N LEU A 45 1.29 5.67 -5.73
CA LEU A 45 2.43 4.82 -6.08
C LEU A 45 3.73 5.45 -5.58
N PHE A 46 4.42 4.76 -4.66
CA PHE A 46 5.75 5.15 -4.21
C PHE A 46 6.80 4.10 -4.53
N SER A 47 8.03 4.55 -4.79
CA SER A 47 9.17 3.69 -5.13
C SER A 47 9.62 2.81 -3.96
N LYS A 48 9.43 3.26 -2.71
CA LYS A 48 9.83 2.53 -1.50
C LYS A 48 8.62 2.03 -0.72
N VAL A 49 8.74 0.82 -0.18
CA VAL A 49 7.70 0.20 0.65
C VAL A 49 7.42 1.04 1.91
N GLU A 50 8.46 1.60 2.54
CA GLU A 50 8.32 2.43 3.75
C GLU A 50 7.42 3.67 3.50
N ALA A 51 7.58 4.32 2.34
CA ALA A 51 6.74 5.47 1.98
C ALA A 51 5.29 5.06 1.73
N ASN A 52 5.07 3.92 1.05
CA ASN A 52 3.73 3.36 0.89
C ASN A 52 3.09 3.02 2.24
N GLN A 53 3.84 2.41 3.15
CA GLN A 53 3.34 2.06 4.48
C GLN A 53 2.87 3.31 5.25
N LYS A 54 3.70 4.35 5.32
CA LYS A 54 3.37 5.60 6.01
C LYS A 54 2.10 6.25 5.47
N ILE A 55 1.94 6.27 4.14
CA ILE A 55 0.74 6.83 3.52
C ILE A 55 -0.47 5.94 3.77
N ASN A 56 -0.34 4.62 3.65
CA ASN A 56 -1.45 3.71 3.92
C ASN A 56 -1.94 3.83 5.37
N GLU A 57 -1.03 3.95 6.34
CA GLU A 57 -1.36 4.18 7.76
C GLU A 57 -2.10 5.51 7.96
N LEU A 58 -1.57 6.59 7.37
CA LEU A 58 -2.19 7.92 7.44
C LEU A 58 -3.58 7.95 6.80
N MET A 59 -3.76 7.27 5.65
CA MET A 59 -5.05 7.18 4.99
C MET A 59 -6.03 6.32 5.80
N LEU A 60 -5.57 5.20 6.36
CA LEU A 60 -6.39 4.33 7.21
C LEU A 60 -6.85 5.05 8.49
N GLU A 61 -6.01 5.90 9.06
CA GLU A 61 -6.34 6.77 10.19
C GLU A 61 -7.43 7.81 9.88
N SER A 62 -7.51 8.24 8.62
CA SER A 62 -8.50 9.23 8.19
C SER A 62 -9.90 8.64 7.94
N LEU A 63 -10.02 7.32 7.83
CA LEU A 63 -11.29 6.64 7.60
C LEU A 63 -12.09 6.51 8.90
N GLU A 64 -13.40 6.76 8.80
CA GLU A 64 -14.33 6.55 9.90
C GLU A 64 -14.65 5.05 10.02
N GLY A 65 -13.99 4.37 10.96
CA GLY A 65 -14.22 2.93 11.19
C GLY A 65 -13.42 2.36 12.36
N GLU A 66 -13.83 1.18 12.83
CA GLU A 66 -13.07 0.44 13.84
C GLU A 66 -11.84 -0.20 13.18
N LYS A 67 -10.66 0.03 13.77
CA LYS A 67 -9.42 -0.59 13.31
C LYS A 67 -9.35 -2.01 13.81
N ILE A 68 -9.22 -2.96 12.89
CA ILE A 68 -9.00 -4.37 13.21
C ILE A 68 -7.51 -4.65 13.08
N GLU A 69 -6.86 -4.98 14.19
CA GLU A 69 -5.46 -5.39 14.19
C GLU A 69 -5.34 -6.90 13.98
N LEU A 70 -4.61 -7.29 12.94
CA LEU A 70 -4.32 -8.69 12.64
C LEU A 70 -2.83 -8.94 12.86
N ALA A 71 -2.50 -9.74 13.87
CA ALA A 71 -1.13 -10.17 14.10
C ALA A 71 -0.77 -11.33 13.17
N CYS A 72 0.29 -11.19 12.38
CA CYS A 72 0.85 -12.29 11.58
C CYS A 72 1.67 -13.21 12.48
N VAL A 73 1.51 -14.51 12.27
CA VAL A 73 2.28 -15.55 12.96
C VAL A 73 3.01 -16.33 11.88
N ASP A 74 4.32 -16.21 11.86
CA ASP A 74 5.17 -17.04 11.03
C ASP A 74 5.15 -18.45 11.61
N VAL A 75 4.42 -19.36 10.97
CA VAL A 75 4.47 -20.78 11.28
C VAL A 75 5.67 -21.34 10.53
N ASP A 76 6.75 -21.63 11.25
CA ASP A 76 7.84 -22.44 10.71
C ASP A 76 7.27 -23.81 10.33
N VAL A 77 6.97 -24.00 9.05
CA VAL A 77 6.63 -25.31 8.52
C VAL A 77 7.92 -26.13 8.58
N VAL A 78 8.08 -26.89 9.67
CA VAL A 78 9.01 -28.01 9.69
C VAL A 78 8.53 -28.97 8.60
N GLU A 79 9.29 -29.09 7.51
CA GLU A 79 9.00 -30.05 6.44
C GLU A 79 8.79 -31.44 7.05
N GLY A 80 7.53 -31.90 7.05
CA GLY A 80 7.17 -33.23 7.56
C GLY A 80 5.93 -33.30 8.43
N ALA A 81 4.83 -32.63 8.09
CA ALA A 81 3.51 -33.06 8.56
C ALA A 81 2.43 -32.68 7.55
N ALA A 82 1.62 -33.67 7.17
CA ALA A 82 0.59 -33.61 6.15
C ALA A 82 -0.38 -32.44 6.34
N GLN A 83 -0.92 -31.96 5.20
CA GLN A 83 -2.04 -31.02 5.10
C GLN A 83 -3.11 -31.31 6.17
N GLN A 84 -3.14 -30.52 7.24
CA GLN A 84 -4.24 -30.50 8.18
C GLN A 84 -4.99 -29.17 8.01
N ASN A 85 -6.12 -29.29 7.33
CA ASN A 85 -7.31 -28.45 7.37
C ASN A 85 -7.21 -27.21 8.27
N PHE A 86 -7.14 -26.02 7.67
CA PHE A 86 -7.41 -24.76 8.36
C PHE A 86 -8.91 -24.61 8.61
N THR A 87 -9.46 -25.44 9.50
CA THR A 87 -10.77 -25.21 10.10
C THR A 87 -10.63 -24.15 11.19
N LYS A 88 -11.18 -22.98 10.88
CA LYS A 88 -11.81 -22.01 11.80
C LYS A 88 -11.56 -22.28 13.28
N ASP A 89 -10.55 -21.63 13.84
CA ASP A 89 -10.58 -21.19 15.23
C ASP A 89 -9.42 -20.22 15.46
N ILE A 90 -9.78 -18.96 15.67
CA ILE A 90 -8.91 -17.90 16.19
C ILE A 90 -8.50 -18.33 17.59
N ARG A 91 -7.42 -19.10 17.73
CA ARG A 91 -6.99 -19.63 19.04
C ARG A 91 -5.56 -19.23 19.33
N LYS A 92 -5.47 -18.18 20.16
CA LYS A 92 -4.36 -17.77 21.05
C LYS A 92 -2.96 -17.99 20.48
N ILE A 93 -2.38 -16.95 19.89
CA ILE A 93 -0.98 -17.03 19.48
C ILE A 93 -0.14 -16.08 20.33
N ARG A 94 0.81 -16.70 21.03
CA ARG A 94 1.76 -16.09 21.96
C ARG A 94 2.77 -15.24 21.20
N GLU A 95 3.05 -14.07 21.76
CA GLU A 95 4.01 -13.09 21.28
C GLU A 95 5.42 -13.68 21.14
N THR A 96 6.05 -13.54 19.98
CA THR A 96 7.51 -13.51 19.90
C THR A 96 7.96 -12.59 18.75
N LYS A 97 8.92 -11.72 19.05
CA LYS A 97 9.35 -10.57 18.26
C LYS A 97 10.21 -10.94 17.04
N ARG A 98 10.05 -10.14 15.97
CA ARG A 98 10.96 -9.81 14.84
C ARG A 98 11.14 -10.84 13.72
N SER A 99 10.82 -10.43 12.48
CA SER A 99 11.81 -10.05 11.45
C SER A 99 11.13 -9.64 10.14
N THR A 100 11.50 -8.47 9.63
CA THR A 100 11.17 -7.91 8.30
C THR A 100 11.55 -8.86 7.17
N LYS A 101 10.64 -9.75 6.74
CA LYS A 101 10.79 -10.43 5.42
C LYS A 101 9.55 -11.15 4.88
N GLN A 102 8.32 -10.67 5.11
CA GLN A 102 7.16 -11.28 4.44
C GLN A 102 6.13 -10.23 4.05
N ASN A 103 6.19 -9.76 2.81
CA ASN A 103 5.11 -8.97 2.19
C ASN A 103 4.97 -9.34 0.71
N ASN A 104 4.82 -10.63 0.40
CA ASN A 104 4.52 -11.08 -0.97
C ASN A 104 3.28 -11.97 -1.11
N CYS A 105 2.61 -12.37 -0.01
CA CYS A 105 1.43 -13.27 -0.10
C CYS A 105 0.07 -12.61 0.11
N PHE A 106 -0.03 -11.40 0.68
CA PHE A 106 -1.35 -10.82 0.99
C PHE A 106 -2.01 -10.03 -0.14
N ARG A 107 -1.34 -9.80 -1.28
CA ARG A 107 -1.89 -8.99 -2.37
C ARG A 107 -2.93 -9.68 -3.26
N ASN A 108 -3.03 -11.01 -3.24
CA ASN A 108 -3.87 -11.74 -4.20
C ASN A 108 -5.33 -11.97 -3.78
N TYR A 109 -5.74 -11.62 -2.56
CA TYR A 109 -7.10 -11.93 -2.08
C TYR A 109 -8.14 -10.83 -2.29
N PHE A 110 -7.75 -9.60 -2.65
CA PHE A 110 -8.70 -8.49 -2.80
C PHE A 110 -9.04 -8.10 -4.26
N LEU A 111 -8.49 -8.78 -5.27
CA LEU A 111 -8.70 -8.47 -6.69
C LEU A 111 -9.64 -9.44 -7.42
N GLN A 112 -10.43 -10.25 -6.71
CA GLN A 112 -11.38 -11.21 -7.31
C GLN A 112 -12.80 -11.15 -6.73
N GLN A 113 -13.30 -9.95 -6.42
CA GLN A 113 -14.76 -9.75 -6.24
C GLN A 113 -15.25 -8.68 -7.19
#